data_AF-A0A956WJB2-F1
#
_entry.id   AF-A0A956WJB2-F1
#
_cell.length_a   1.000
_cell.length_b   1.000
_cell.length_c   1.000
_cell.angle_alpha   90.00
_cell.angle_beta   90.00
_cell.angle_gamma   90.00
#
_symmetry.space_group_name_H-M   'P 1'
#
loop_
_entity.id
_entity.type
_entity.pdbx_description
1 polymer ?
#
loop_
_entity_poly.entity_id
_entity_poly.type
_entity_poly.pdbx_seq_one_letter_code
_entity_poly.pdbx_strand_id
1 'polypeptide(L)' 'MTAPPPLTPEQHAQHLADLRRLRRVRDRIDREFEQPLNVEDLARGVGMSAGHLSRQFRLTYGESPYSYLMTRRIERAM' A
#
# COMPACT_ATOMS: atom_id res chain seq x y z
N MET A 1 27.15 -14.97 -8.42
CA MET A 1 25.93 -14.21 -8.05
C MET A 1 24.86 -14.58 -9.06
N THR A 2 24.07 -15.62 -8.79
CA THR A 2 23.00 -16.03 -9.70
C THR A 2 21.93 -14.96 -9.66
N ALA A 3 21.63 -14.34 -10.81
CA ALA A 3 20.47 -13.46 -10.91
C ALA A 3 19.22 -14.25 -10.47
N PRO A 4 18.31 -13.65 -9.68
CA PRO A 4 17.05 -14.31 -9.36
C PRO A 4 16.37 -14.72 -10.67
N PRO A 5 15.75 -15.92 -10.73
CA PRO A 5 15.09 -16.36 -11.95
C PRO A 5 14.09 -15.30 -12.40
N PRO A 6 13.98 -15.03 -13.72
CA PRO A 6 13.03 -14.07 -14.23
C PRO A 6 11.63 -14.49 -13.76
N LEU A 7 10.88 -13.52 -13.27
CA LEU A 7 9.50 -13.75 -12.85
C LEU A 7 8.72 -14.26 -14.07
N THR A 8 7.84 -15.24 -13.85
CA THR A 8 6.95 -15.73 -14.91
C THR A 8 5.98 -14.61 -15.32
N PRO A 9 5.41 -14.65 -16.54
CA PRO A 9 4.40 -13.69 -16.97
C PRO A 9 3.22 -13.54 -15.97
N GLU A 10 2.84 -14.63 -15.32
CA GLU A 10 1.82 -14.65 -14.26
C GLU A 10 2.27 -13.87 -13.02
N GLN A 11 3.51 -14.06 -12.58
CA GLN A 11 4.10 -13.30 -11.48
C GLN A 11 4.23 -11.81 -11.81
N HIS A 12 4.58 -11.46 -13.04
CA HIS A 12 4.57 -10.07 -13.52
C HIS A 12 3.17 -9.46 -13.44
N ALA A 13 2.16 -10.16 -13.96
CA ALA A 13 0.78 -9.68 -13.94
C ALA A 13 0.27 -9.48 -12.50
N GLN A 14 0.58 -10.42 -11.60
CA GLN A 14 0.22 -10.32 -10.19
C GLN A 14 0.92 -9.14 -9.51
N HIS A 15 2.21 -8.95 -9.75
CA HIS A 15 2.96 -7.81 -9.21
C HIS A 15 2.38 -6.47 -9.68
N LEU A 16 2.07 -6.34 -10.97
CA LEU A 16 1.42 -5.14 -11.52
C LEU A 16 0.03 -4.91 -10.92
N ALA A 17 -0.75 -5.96 -10.68
CA ALA A 17 -2.04 -5.87 -10.02
C ALA A 17 -1.89 -5.39 -8.57
N ASP A 18 -0.88 -5.87 -7.85
CA ASP A 18 -0.59 -5.44 -6.48
C ASP A 18 -0.13 -3.98 -6.44
N LEU A 19 0.75 -3.54 -7.34
CA LEU A 19 1.13 -2.13 -7.45
C LEU A 19 -0.09 -1.21 -7.71
N ARG A 20 -1.04 -1.64 -8.55
CA ARG A 20 -2.30 -0.91 -8.78
C ARG A 20 -3.15 -0.81 -7.51
N ARG A 21 -3.23 -1.90 -6.72
CA ARG A 21 -3.94 -1.93 -5.44
C ARG A 21 -3.27 -1.00 -4.42
N LEU A 22 -1.95 -1.05 -4.29
CA LEU A 22 -1.17 -0.19 -3.39
C LEU A 22 -1.35 1.29 -3.71
N ARG A 23 -1.34 1.64 -5.01
CA ARG A 23 -1.61 3.01 -5.46
C ARG A 23 -3.00 3.48 -5.04
N ARG A 24 -4.03 2.64 -5.21
CA ARG A 24 -5.40 2.98 -4.76
C ARG A 24 -5.47 3.22 -3.25
N VAL A 25 -4.76 2.42 -2.45
CA VAL A 25 -4.68 2.65 -1.00
C VAL A 25 -4.05 4.00 -0.69
N ARG A 26 -2.94 4.33 -1.33
CA ARG A 26 -2.27 5.62 -1.16
C ARG A 26 -3.18 6.79 -1.55
N ASP A 27 -3.82 6.72 -2.72
CA ASP A 27 -4.74 7.75 -3.20
C ASP A 27 -5.92 7.94 -2.25
N ARG A 28 -6.41 6.86 -1.63
CA ARG A 28 -7.47 6.93 -0.62
C ARG A 28 -7.00 7.60 0.66
N ILE A 29 -5.82 7.25 1.18
CA ILE A 29 -5.22 7.93 2.34
C ILE A 29 -5.08 9.42 2.05
N ASP A 30 -4.54 9.80 0.89
CA ASP A 30 -4.32 11.19 0.52
C ASP A 30 -5.62 12.01 0.44
N ARG A 31 -6.76 11.38 0.13
CA ARG A 31 -8.07 12.03 0.00
C ARG A 31 -8.88 12.03 1.29
N GLU A 32 -8.76 10.97 2.09
CA GLU A 32 -9.63 10.68 3.23
C GLU A 32 -8.87 10.71 4.57
N PHE A 33 -7.66 11.31 4.63
CA PHE A 33 -6.80 11.29 5.83
C PHE A 33 -7.48 11.85 7.10
N GLU A 34 -8.47 12.74 6.95
CA GLU A 34 -9.23 13.34 8.05
C GLU A 34 -10.26 12.37 8.67
N GLN A 35 -10.65 11.33 7.93
CA GLN A 35 -11.58 10.31 8.42
C GLN A 35 -10.86 9.35 9.37
N PRO A 36 -11.59 8.63 10.25
CA PRO A 36 -11.02 7.59 11.12
C PRO A 36 -10.64 6.32 10.33
N LEU A 37 -9.77 6.46 9.34
CA LEU A 37 -9.23 5.37 8.55
C LEU A 37 -8.36 4.46 9.43
N ASN A 38 -8.57 3.15 9.28
CA ASN A 38 -7.68 2.12 9.80
C ASN A 38 -7.12 1.27 8.65
N VAL A 39 -6.02 0.57 8.92
CA VAL A 39 -5.31 -0.23 7.91
C VAL A 39 -6.15 -1.42 7.42
N GLU A 40 -7.04 -1.95 8.26
CA GLU A 40 -7.93 -3.06 7.90
C GLU A 40 -8.96 -2.66 6.84
N ASP A 41 -9.56 -1.48 6.97
CA ASP A 41 -10.52 -0.93 6.02
C ASP A 41 -9.88 -0.59 4.68
N LEU A 42 -8.64 -0.10 4.71
CA LEU A 42 -7.84 0.13 3.51
C LEU A 42 -7.54 -1.20 2.81
N ALA A 43 -7.15 -2.23 3.56
CA ALA A 43 -6.85 -3.56 3.03
C ALA A 43 -8.09 -4.24 2.45
N ARG A 44 -9.23 -4.15 3.15
CA ARG A 44 -10.53 -4.66 2.66
C ARG A 44 -10.94 -3.97 1.36
N GLY A 45 -10.70 -2.67 1.23
CA GLY A 45 -10.99 -1.90 0.02
C GLY A 45 -10.22 -2.36 -1.24
N VAL A 46 -9.13 -3.11 -1.08
CA VAL A 46 -8.34 -3.65 -2.20
C VAL A 46 -8.23 -5.18 -2.22
N GLY A 47 -8.96 -5.86 -1.34
CA GLY A 47 -8.98 -7.33 -1.27
C GLY A 47 -7.67 -7.94 -0.76
N MET A 48 -6.94 -7.23 0.10
CA MET A 48 -5.72 -7.72 0.76
C MET A 48 -5.96 -7.95 2.25
N SER A 49 -5.15 -8.83 2.87
CA SER A 49 -5.04 -8.83 4.32
C SER A 49 -4.23 -7.62 4.79
N ALA A 50 -4.51 -7.10 5.98
CA ALA A 50 -3.82 -5.92 6.53
C ALA A 50 -2.30 -6.12 6.64
N GLY A 51 -1.87 -7.33 7.02
CA GLY A 51 -0.44 -7.68 7.07
C GLY A 51 0.21 -7.71 5.69
N HIS A 52 -0.46 -8.28 4.69
CA HIS A 52 0.06 -8.30 3.32
C HIS A 52 0.15 -6.87 2.75
N LEU A 53 -0.91 -6.07 2.92
CA LEU A 53 -0.91 -4.67 2.53
C LEU A 53 0.25 -3.91 3.19
N SER A 54 0.41 -4.03 4.51
CA SER A 54 1.43 -3.30 5.25
C SER A 54 2.85 -3.62 4.77
N ARG A 55 3.13 -4.90 4.51
CA ARG A 55 4.43 -5.34 3.99
C ARG A 55 4.67 -4.81 2.57
N GLN A 56 3.73 -4.99 1.65
CA GLN A 56 3.87 -4.56 0.26
C GLN A 56 3.94 -3.03 0.12
N PHE A 57 3.14 -2.31 0.91
CA PHE A 57 3.15 -0.85 0.94
C PHE A 57 4.51 -0.34 1.42
N ARG A 58 5.08 -0.93 2.48
CA ARG A 58 6.43 -0.57 2.95
C ARG A 58 7.52 -0.87 1.92
N LEU A 59 7.46 -2.02 1.27
CA LEU A 59 8.42 -2.36 0.20
C LEU A 59 8.33 -1.39 -0.99
N THR A 60 7.14 -0.86 -1.28
CA THR A 60 6.88 -0.01 -2.44
C THR A 60 7.11 1.49 -2.15
N TYR A 61 6.74 1.96 -0.96
CA TYR A 61 6.74 3.39 -0.60
C TYR A 61 7.68 3.76 0.55
N GLY A 62 8.37 2.79 1.14
CA GLY A 62 9.38 3.01 2.21
C GLY A 62 8.82 3.03 3.63
N GLU A 63 7.50 3.18 3.82
CA GLU A 63 6.87 3.23 5.14
C GLU A 63 5.57 2.42 5.21
N SER A 64 5.02 2.23 6.41
CA SER A 64 3.74 1.51 6.55
C SER A 64 2.54 2.40 6.19
N PRO A 65 1.38 1.82 5.79
CA PRO A 65 0.17 2.61 5.54
C PRO A 65 -0.26 3.46 6.74
N TYR A 66 -0.08 2.93 7.96
CA TYR A 66 -0.38 3.65 9.20
C TYR A 66 0.54 4.86 9.40
N SER A 67 1.85 4.67 9.25
CA SER A 67 2.84 5.75 9.33
C SER A 67 2.53 6.85 8.31
N TYR A 68 2.26 6.47 7.07
CA TYR A 68 1.93 7.40 6.00
C TYR A 68 0.67 8.23 6.31
N LEU A 69 -0.39 7.58 6.81
CA LEU A 69 -1.62 8.25 7.23
C LEU A 69 -1.35 9.26 8.36
N MET A 70 -0.53 8.90 9.35
CA MET A 70 -0.16 9.84 10.43
C MET A 70 0.63 11.03 9.89
N THR A 71 1.60 10.79 9.01
CA THR A 71 2.37 11.85 8.34
C THR A 71 1.44 12.82 7.61
N ARG A 72 0.47 12.31 6.83
CA ARG A 72 -0.52 13.16 6.14
C ARG A 72 -1.37 14.00 7.07
N ARG A 73 -1.83 13.44 8.19
CA ARG A 73 -2.60 14.18 9.19
C ARG A 73 -1.79 15.32 9.80
N ILE A 74 -0.50 15.09 10.07
CA ILE A 74 0.40 16.11 10.62
C ILE A 74 0.68 17.19 9.56
N GLU A 75 1.03 16.81 8.33
CA GLU A 75 1.33 17.73 7.22
C GLU A 75 0.17 18.68 6.89
N ARG A 76 -1.09 18.26 7.12
CA ARG A 76 -2.29 19.03 6.78
C ARG A 76 -2.93 19.77 7.96
N ALA A 77 -2.55 19.43 9.19
CA ALA A 77 -2.96 20.16 10.39
C ALA A 77 -2.06 21.38 10.68
N MET A 78 -0.96 21.52 9.94
CA MET A 78 -0.07 22.71 9.95
C MET A 78 -0.42 23.65 8.79
#